data_AF-A0A367JDP7-F1
#
_entry.id   AF-A0A367JDP7-F1
#
_cell.length_a   1.000
_cell.length_b   1.000
_cell.length_c   1.000
_cell.angle_alpha   90.00
_cell.angle_beta   90.00
_cell.angle_gamma   90.00
#
_symmetry.space_group_name_H-M   'P 1'
#
loop_
_entity.id
_entity.type
_entity.pdbx_description
1 polymer ?
#
loop_
_entity_poly.entity_id
_entity_poly.type
_entity_poly.pdbx_seq_one_letter_code
_entity_poly.pdbx_strand_id
1 'polypeptide(L)'
;MEEEYESVLLIIRECFVYKIPPRTAARGYRAAEWGDLATSFLWKGRLRVVSKGRKCEIRLEDSSSGELFAMCPYEIHSNSVEAVLDSSRYFVLKIENEGRHAFIGMGFQERSDAFDFNVTLQDFVKQLRAEKEAAERTVDTTPKKDYGLKEGQTINITIGNLGVKRSKPRPATNNNDGIVPLLPPPPSASQVKQQQQQQQQQRPFF
;
A
#
# COMPACT_ATOMS: atom_id res chain seq x y z
N MET A 1 -15.57 21.39 -17.27
CA MET A 1 -14.91 21.79 -16.01
C MET A 1 -15.14 20.60 -15.10
N GLU A 2 -14.18 19.69 -15.00
CA GLU A 2 -14.29 18.57 -14.07
C GLU A 2 -14.26 19.20 -12.66
N GLU A 3 -15.40 19.18 -11.98
CA GLU A 3 -15.47 19.58 -10.57
C GLU A 3 -14.51 18.68 -9.80
N GLU A 4 -13.40 19.23 -9.29
CA GLU A 4 -12.52 18.50 -8.38
C GLU A 4 -13.30 18.27 -7.08
N TYR A 5 -13.92 17.10 -6.97
CA TYR A 5 -14.64 16.68 -5.78
C TYR A 5 -13.67 16.59 -4.59
N GLU A 6 -13.95 17.35 -3.53
CA GLU A 6 -13.29 17.22 -2.25
C GLU A 6 -14.03 16.19 -1.39
N SER A 7 -13.33 15.16 -0.93
CA SER A 7 -13.86 14.14 -0.02
C SER A 7 -13.08 14.14 1.28
N VAL A 8 -13.79 14.14 2.41
CA VAL A 8 -13.15 14.05 3.73
C VAL A 8 -12.98 12.58 4.09
N LEU A 9 -11.72 12.13 4.19
CA LEU A 9 -11.39 10.73 4.48
C LEU A 9 -11.38 10.44 5.98
N LEU A 10 -10.92 11.39 6.80
CA LEU A 10 -10.80 11.23 8.24
C LEU A 10 -10.88 12.58 8.96
N ILE A 11 -11.51 12.57 10.14
CA ILE A 11 -11.54 13.70 11.07
C ILE A 11 -11.14 13.19 12.45
N ILE A 12 -10.04 13.72 13.01
CA ILE A 12 -9.61 13.44 14.38
C ILE A 12 -9.78 14.71 15.20
N ARG A 13 -10.53 14.62 16.30
CA ARG A 13 -10.95 15.79 17.09
C ARG A 13 -9.79 16.50 17.77
N GLU A 14 -8.81 15.75 18.25
CA GLU A 14 -7.69 16.28 19.03
C GLU A 14 -6.37 15.71 18.53
N CYS A 15 -5.49 16.60 18.07
CA CYS A 15 -4.11 16.33 17.72
C CYS A 15 -3.21 17.42 18.29
N PHE A 16 -1.95 17.08 18.50
CA PHE A 16 -0.94 17.96 19.10
C PHE A 16 0.20 18.17 18.12
N VAL A 17 0.67 19.40 17.99
CA VAL A 17 1.80 19.76 17.15
C VAL A 17 3.00 20.07 18.03
N TYR A 18 4.16 19.59 17.64
CA TYR A 18 5.43 19.73 18.34
C TYR A 18 6.48 20.34 17.42
N LYS A 19 7.42 21.08 18.01
CA LYS A 19 8.58 21.59 17.29
C LYS A 19 9.63 20.49 17.17
N ILE A 20 10.05 20.18 15.95
CA ILE A 20 11.10 19.18 15.71
C ILE A 20 12.46 19.88 15.65
N PRO A 21 13.51 19.30 16.25
CA PRO A 21 14.87 19.77 16.03
C PRO A 21 15.30 19.64 14.55
N PRO A 22 16.15 20.53 14.03
CA PRO A 22 16.67 20.43 12.67
C PRO A 22 17.37 19.08 12.45
N ARG A 23 17.12 18.46 11.29
CA ARG A 23 17.68 17.15 10.94
C ARG A 23 19.20 17.21 10.88
N THR A 24 19.86 16.66 11.89
CA THR A 24 21.34 16.64 12.02
C THR A 24 21.99 15.37 11.47
N ALA A 25 21.21 14.32 11.17
CA ALA A 25 21.74 13.05 10.62
C ALA A 25 20.72 12.30 9.74
N ALA A 26 21.20 11.25 9.04
CA ALA A 26 20.35 10.29 8.33
C ALA A 26 19.52 9.37 9.27
N ARG A 27 19.62 9.58 10.58
CA ARG A 27 18.82 8.88 11.60
C ARG A 27 17.36 9.36 11.50
N GLY A 28 16.41 8.43 11.45
CA GLY A 28 14.98 8.76 11.44
C GLY A 28 14.54 9.49 12.72
N TYR A 29 13.37 10.12 12.68
CA TYR A 29 12.86 10.92 13.78
C TYR A 29 12.49 10.08 15.01
N ARG A 30 12.75 10.65 16.20
CA ARG A 30 12.36 10.08 17.50
C ARG A 30 11.60 11.12 18.29
N ALA A 31 10.41 10.77 18.78
CA ALA A 31 9.59 11.68 19.56
C ALA A 31 10.26 12.06 20.90
N ALA A 32 11.08 11.16 21.47
CA ALA A 32 11.88 11.47 22.66
C ALA A 32 12.82 12.67 22.51
N GLU A 33 13.19 13.06 21.28
CA GLU A 33 14.06 14.21 21.00
C GLU A 33 13.29 15.54 20.87
N TRP A 34 11.96 15.51 20.91
CA TRP A 34 11.12 16.71 20.76
C TRP A 34 10.86 17.44 22.08
N GLY A 35 11.45 16.96 23.18
CA GLY A 35 11.27 17.48 24.53
C GLY A 35 10.21 16.73 25.33
N ASP A 36 9.62 17.40 26.32
CA ASP A 36 8.55 16.81 27.13
C ASP A 36 7.23 16.81 26.35
N LEU A 37 6.90 15.67 25.76
CA LEU A 37 5.71 15.47 24.92
C LEU A 37 4.39 15.75 25.65
N ALA A 38 4.38 15.77 26.99
CA ALA A 38 3.19 16.07 27.78
C ALA A 38 2.89 17.57 27.88
N THR A 39 3.91 18.44 27.81
CA THR A 39 3.78 19.88 28.06
C THR A 39 4.29 20.75 26.91
N SER A 40 5.17 20.24 26.06
CA SER A 40 5.89 20.99 25.03
C SER A 40 5.17 21.05 23.67
N PHE A 41 3.83 20.85 23.65
CA PHE A 41 3.09 21.02 22.41
C PHE A 41 2.98 22.50 22.04
N LEU A 42 3.27 22.82 20.78
CA LEU A 42 3.18 24.16 20.22
C LEU A 42 1.72 24.57 19.97
N TRP A 43 0.91 23.60 19.55
CA TRP A 43 -0.48 23.83 19.16
C TRP A 43 -1.31 22.56 19.34
N LYS A 44 -2.61 22.74 19.57
CA LYS A 44 -3.61 21.67 19.70
C LYS A 44 -4.82 22.04 18.85
N GLY A 45 -5.35 21.07 18.12
CA GLY A 45 -6.59 21.26 17.38
C GLY A 45 -7.09 20.01 16.69
N ARG A 46 -7.88 20.19 15.64
CA ARG A 46 -8.54 19.13 14.87
C ARG A 46 -7.73 18.81 13.61
N LEU A 47 -7.56 17.53 13.32
CA LEU A 47 -6.96 17.08 12.06
C LEU A 47 -8.06 16.63 11.10
N ARG A 48 -7.95 17.05 9.83
CA ARG A 48 -8.81 16.63 8.74
C ARG A 48 -7.95 16.12 7.58
N VAL A 49 -8.21 14.90 7.12
CA VAL A 49 -7.61 14.35 5.89
C VAL A 49 -8.61 14.52 4.76
N VAL A 50 -8.23 15.23 3.72
CA VAL A 50 -9.08 15.54 2.57
C VAL A 50 -8.44 15.01 1.30
N SER A 51 -9.20 14.30 0.49
CA SER A 51 -8.83 13.91 -0.87
C SER A 51 -9.44 14.90 -1.87
N LYS A 52 -8.65 15.38 -2.83
CA LYS A 52 -9.10 16.14 -3.99
C LYS A 52 -8.72 15.37 -5.25
N GLY A 53 -9.65 14.57 -5.75
CA GLY A 53 -9.39 13.63 -6.84
C GLY A 53 -8.22 12.70 -6.53
N ARG A 54 -7.08 12.95 -7.17
CA ARG A 54 -5.84 12.15 -7.04
C ARG A 54 -4.83 12.69 -6.02
N LYS A 55 -5.12 13.84 -5.40
CA LYS A 55 -4.28 14.47 -4.37
C LYS A 55 -4.89 14.26 -3.00
N CYS A 56 -4.06 14.16 -1.97
CA CYS A 56 -4.51 14.14 -0.59
C CYS A 56 -3.81 15.27 0.19
N GLU A 57 -4.55 15.91 1.07
CA GLU A 57 -4.11 17.02 1.90
C GLU A 57 -4.49 16.73 3.36
N ILE A 58 -3.53 16.90 4.26
CA ILE A 58 -3.76 16.84 5.70
C ILE A 58 -3.83 18.27 6.21
N ARG A 59 -4.98 18.64 6.76
CA ARG A 59 -5.27 19.99 7.28
C ARG A 59 -5.33 19.94 8.80
N LEU A 60 -4.58 20.82 9.44
CA LEU A 60 -4.63 21.07 10.87
C LEU A 60 -5.48 22.34 11.07
N GLU A 61 -6.64 22.18 11.69
CA GLU A 61 -7.64 23.24 11.90
C GLU A 61 -7.82 23.50 13.39
N ASP A 62 -8.06 24.75 13.77
CA ASP A 62 -8.47 25.03 15.13
C ASP A 62 -9.83 24.37 15.44
N SER A 63 -9.94 23.80 16.64
CA SER A 63 -11.14 23.09 17.07
C SER A 63 -12.36 24.02 17.21
N SER A 64 -12.13 25.28 17.57
CA SER A 64 -13.19 26.26 17.89
C SER A 64 -13.53 27.14 16.69
N SER A 65 -12.53 27.74 16.04
CA SER A 65 -12.75 28.65 14.91
C SER A 65 -12.82 27.94 13.55
N GLY A 66 -12.21 26.76 13.43
CA GLY A 66 -12.02 26.09 12.13
C GLY A 66 -10.95 26.74 11.25
N GLU A 67 -10.15 27.66 11.80
CA GLU A 67 -9.06 28.32 11.07
C GLU A 67 -7.95 27.31 10.75
N LEU A 68 -7.43 27.35 9.52
CA LEU A 68 -6.34 26.48 9.07
C LEU A 68 -5.03 26.94 9.71
N PHE A 69 -4.47 26.11 10.59
CA PHE A 69 -3.16 26.34 11.19
C PHE A 69 -2.04 25.92 10.24
N ALA A 70 -2.14 24.74 9.63
CA ALA A 70 -1.15 24.24 8.68
C ALA A 70 -1.75 23.23 7.70
N MET A 71 -1.16 23.18 6.51
CA MET A 71 -1.51 22.23 5.46
C MET A 71 -0.28 21.40 5.09
N CYS A 72 -0.46 20.09 5.01
CA CYS A 72 0.54 19.13 4.56
C CYS A 72 0.02 18.44 3.30
N PRO A 73 0.55 18.76 2.10
CA PRO A 73 0.24 18.02 0.89
C PRO A 73 0.83 16.61 0.97
N TYR A 74 -0.03 15.60 0.89
CA TYR A 74 0.36 14.19 0.91
C TYR A 74 0.70 13.71 -0.50
N GLU A 75 1.96 13.38 -0.72
CA GLU A 75 2.45 12.88 -2.00
C GLU A 75 3.12 11.52 -1.82
N ILE A 76 2.71 10.53 -2.61
CA ILE A 76 3.09 9.11 -2.43
C ILE A 76 4.60 8.89 -2.61
N HIS A 77 5.23 9.70 -3.45
CA HIS A 77 6.66 9.61 -3.76
C HIS A 77 7.52 10.50 -2.89
N SER A 78 6.90 11.32 -2.03
CA SER A 78 7.58 12.23 -1.13
C SER A 78 7.44 11.71 0.30
N ASN A 79 8.47 11.87 1.12
CA ASN A 79 8.36 11.64 2.56
C ASN A 79 7.59 12.80 3.23
N SER A 80 6.36 13.09 2.76
CA SER A 80 5.50 14.14 3.33
C SER A 80 5.07 13.77 4.75
N VAL A 81 4.91 12.48 5.03
CA VAL A 81 4.55 11.95 6.35
C VAL A 81 5.55 10.85 6.71
N GLU A 82 6.25 11.02 7.82
CA GLU A 82 7.22 10.04 8.33
C GLU A 82 6.83 9.64 9.76
N ALA A 83 6.65 8.34 10.01
CA ALA A 83 6.39 7.85 11.36
C ALA A 83 7.68 7.88 12.21
N VAL A 84 7.58 8.23 13.49
CA VAL A 84 8.74 8.19 14.39
C VAL A 84 9.09 6.74 14.75
N LEU A 85 10.35 6.50 15.10
CA LEU A 85 10.87 5.15 15.32
C LEU A 85 10.52 4.56 16.70
N ASP A 86 10.30 5.41 17.68
CA ASP A 86 10.13 5.06 19.09
C ASP A 86 8.66 5.02 19.54
N SER A 87 7.73 5.49 18.71
CA SER A 87 6.31 5.58 19.02
C SER A 87 5.44 5.45 17.78
N SER A 88 4.29 4.80 17.93
CA SER A 88 3.27 4.73 16.87
C SER A 88 2.24 5.85 16.96
N ARG A 89 2.34 6.74 17.96
CA ARG A 89 1.43 7.88 18.15
C ARG A 89 1.91 9.18 17.53
N TYR A 90 3.17 9.26 17.12
CA TYR A 90 3.79 10.48 16.63
C TYR A 90 4.27 10.32 15.18
N PHE A 91 4.17 11.40 14.44
CA PHE A 91 4.49 11.49 13.03
C PHE A 91 5.16 12.84 12.76
N VAL A 92 5.95 12.90 11.71
CA VAL A 92 6.51 14.13 11.17
C VAL A 92 5.78 14.47 9.90
N LEU A 93 5.25 15.68 9.84
CA LEU A 93 4.57 16.22 8.66
C LEU A 93 5.44 17.28 7.99
N LYS A 94 5.56 17.19 6.67
CA LYS A 94 6.09 18.24 5.82
C LYS A 94 4.97 19.20 5.46
N ILE A 95 4.86 20.28 6.22
CA ILE A 95 3.88 21.33 5.93
C ILE A 95 4.41 22.27 4.85
N GLU A 96 3.50 22.85 4.09
CA GLU A 96 3.78 23.89 3.11
C GLU A 96 3.03 25.17 3.47
N ASN A 97 3.73 26.28 3.49
CA ASN A 97 3.15 27.60 3.67
C ASN A 97 3.80 28.59 2.69
N GLU A 98 3.01 29.21 1.83
CA GLU A 98 3.43 30.24 0.87
C GLU A 98 4.72 29.89 0.07
N GLY A 99 4.83 28.63 -0.36
CA GLY A 99 5.98 28.13 -1.13
C GLY A 99 7.22 27.76 -0.30
N ARG A 100 7.14 27.82 1.03
CA ARG A 100 8.17 27.30 1.95
C ARG A 100 7.69 26.00 2.58
N HIS A 101 8.61 25.06 2.74
CA HIS A 101 8.35 23.82 3.45
C HIS A 101 8.97 23.84 4.84
N ALA A 102 8.25 23.33 5.83
CA ALA A 102 8.74 23.12 7.17
C ALA A 102 8.37 21.71 7.66
N PHE A 103 9.14 21.18 8.60
CA PHE A 103 8.84 19.91 9.25
C PHE A 103 8.31 20.18 10.65
N ILE A 104 7.13 19.64 10.95
CA ILE A 104 6.50 19.72 12.27
C ILE A 104 6.22 18.32 12.80
N GLY A 105 6.28 18.17 14.12
CA GLY A 105 5.92 16.95 14.80
C GLY A 105 4.44 16.99 15.04
N MET A 106 3.77 15.87 14.85
CA MET A 106 2.36 15.70 15.16
C MET A 106 2.20 14.47 16.03
N GLY A 107 1.33 14.54 17.02
CA GLY A 107 1.00 13.44 17.90
C GLY A 107 -0.50 13.35 18.17
N PHE A 108 -0.91 12.13 18.51
CA PHE A 108 -2.26 11.84 18.98
C PHE A 108 -2.22 11.44 20.46
N GLN A 109 -3.27 11.80 21.20
CA GLN A 109 -3.44 11.35 22.57
C GLN A 109 -3.62 9.83 22.61
N GLU A 110 -4.55 9.33 21.80
CA GLU A 110 -4.89 7.93 21.72
C GLU A 110 -4.13 7.22 20.59
N ARG A 111 -3.79 5.95 20.84
CA ARG A 111 -3.13 5.12 19.82
C ARG A 111 -4.09 4.68 18.71
N SER A 112 -5.39 4.61 19.00
CA SER A 112 -6.44 4.34 18.02
C SER A 112 -6.44 5.40 16.91
N ASP A 113 -6.42 6.67 17.30
CA ASP A 113 -6.50 7.79 16.36
C ASP A 113 -5.27 7.83 15.44
N ALA A 114 -4.10 7.54 16.00
CA ALA A 114 -2.86 7.38 15.24
C ALA A 114 -2.91 6.21 14.24
N PHE A 115 -3.55 5.11 14.64
CA PHE A 115 -3.74 3.95 13.78
C PHE A 115 -4.71 4.26 12.64
N ASP A 116 -5.86 4.88 12.94
CA ASP A 116 -6.84 5.28 11.95
C ASP A 116 -6.23 6.26 10.94
N PHE A 117 -5.45 7.24 11.40
CA PHE A 117 -4.70 8.15 10.52
C PHE A 117 -3.79 7.41 9.54
N ASN A 118 -2.99 6.45 10.03
CA ASN A 118 -2.08 5.69 9.18
C ASN A 118 -2.85 4.79 8.19
N VAL A 119 -3.92 4.14 8.63
CA VAL A 119 -4.77 3.30 7.78
C VAL A 119 -5.46 4.13 6.69
N THR A 120 -5.99 5.31 7.02
CA THR A 120 -6.60 6.21 6.04
C THR A 120 -5.62 6.62 4.95
N LEU A 121 -4.38 6.95 5.30
CA LEU A 121 -3.35 7.27 4.29
C LEU A 121 -3.02 6.07 3.41
N GLN A 122 -2.90 4.87 4.00
CA GLN A 122 -2.65 3.65 3.22
C GLN A 122 -3.81 3.30 2.30
N ASP A 123 -5.05 3.49 2.76
CA ASP A 123 -6.25 3.24 1.97
C ASP A 123 -6.34 4.20 0.77
N PHE A 124 -6.03 5.48 0.99
CA PHE A 124 -5.91 6.45 -0.09
C PHE A 124 -4.87 6.03 -1.16
N VAL A 125 -3.69 5.54 -0.74
CA VAL A 125 -2.67 5.05 -1.69
C VAL A 125 -3.16 3.83 -2.46
N LYS A 126 -3.89 2.91 -1.81
CA LYS A 126 -4.47 1.74 -2.47
C LYS A 126 -5.52 2.16 -3.49
N GLN A 127 -6.42 3.07 -3.12
CA GLN A 127 -7.44 3.61 -4.00
C GLN A 127 -6.80 4.26 -5.24
N LEU A 128 -5.76 5.09 -5.06
CA LEU A 128 -5.08 5.74 -6.17
C LEU A 128 -4.41 4.73 -7.12
N ARG A 129 -3.80 3.66 -6.58
CA ARG A 129 -3.21 2.59 -7.41
C ARG A 129 -4.28 1.84 -8.19
N ALA A 130 -5.40 1.48 -7.56
CA ALA A 130 -6.50 0.79 -8.20
C ALA A 130 -7.12 1.62 -9.33
N GLU A 131 -7.28 2.92 -9.12
CA GLU A 131 -7.79 3.85 -10.13
C GLU A 131 -6.82 3.97 -11.32
N LYS A 132 -5.51 4.05 -11.06
CA LYS A 132 -4.49 4.07 -12.12
C LYS A 132 -4.51 2.78 -12.96
N GLU A 133 -4.62 1.63 -12.32
CA GLU A 133 -4.69 0.34 -13.00
C GLU A 133 -6.00 0.17 -13.79
N ALA A 134 -7.13 0.63 -13.25
CA ALA A 134 -8.40 0.63 -13.96
C ALA A 134 -8.35 1.54 -15.20
N ALA A 135 -7.74 2.72 -15.08
CA ALA A 135 -7.52 3.60 -16.21
C ALA A 135 -6.66 2.92 -17.28
N GLU A 136 -5.53 2.30 -16.92
CA GLU A 136 -4.67 1.55 -17.86
C GLU A 136 -5.41 0.40 -18.56
N ARG A 137 -6.26 -0.35 -17.84
CA ARG A 137 -7.10 -1.43 -18.43
C ARG A 137 -8.17 -0.91 -19.40
N THR A 138 -8.69 0.31 -19.19
CA THR A 138 -9.64 0.92 -20.16
C THR A 138 -8.97 1.37 -21.45
N VAL A 139 -7.63 1.54 -21.45
CA VAL A 139 -6.84 1.88 -22.64
C VAL A 139 -6.27 0.65 -23.36
N ASP A 140 -6.70 -0.57 -23.00
CA ASP A 140 -6.46 -1.75 -23.82
C ASP A 140 -7.20 -1.61 -25.16
N THR A 141 -6.59 -0.87 -26.06
CA THR A 141 -6.73 -0.94 -27.52
C THR A 141 -6.25 -2.30 -28.02
N THR A 142 -6.82 -3.38 -27.48
CA THR A 142 -6.88 -4.62 -28.22
C THR A 142 -7.86 -4.34 -29.37
N PRO A 143 -7.44 -4.36 -30.64
CA PRO A 143 -8.38 -4.18 -31.73
C PRO A 143 -9.45 -5.24 -31.55
N LYS A 144 -10.72 -4.81 -31.46
CA LYS A 144 -11.89 -5.68 -31.42
C LYS A 144 -11.70 -6.67 -32.56
N LYS A 145 -11.30 -7.89 -32.23
CA LYS A 145 -10.96 -8.88 -33.23
C LYS A 145 -12.30 -9.30 -33.81
N ASP A 146 -12.63 -8.78 -34.99
CA ASP A 146 -13.86 -9.12 -35.68
C ASP A 146 -13.81 -10.61 -36.03
N TYR A 147 -14.46 -11.42 -35.21
CA TYR A 147 -14.71 -12.84 -35.49
C TYR A 147 -15.94 -13.03 -36.40
N GLY A 148 -16.43 -11.95 -37.02
CA GLY A 148 -17.46 -12.02 -38.05
C GLY A 148 -16.90 -12.75 -39.26
N LEU A 149 -17.57 -13.83 -39.66
CA LEU A 149 -17.22 -14.53 -40.89
C LEU A 149 -17.46 -13.61 -42.08
N LYS A 150 -16.50 -13.57 -43.01
CA LYS A 150 -16.63 -12.83 -44.26
C LYS A 150 -17.71 -13.50 -45.12
N GLU A 151 -18.44 -12.71 -45.92
CA GLU A 151 -19.49 -13.22 -46.81
C GLU A 151 -18.96 -14.42 -47.64
N GLY A 152 -19.59 -15.57 -47.44
CA GLY A 152 -19.23 -16.83 -48.11
C GLY A 152 -18.50 -17.87 -47.25
N GLN A 153 -18.12 -17.56 -46.01
CA GLN A 153 -17.52 -18.54 -45.11
C GLN A 153 -18.62 -19.19 -44.23
N THR A 154 -18.88 -20.49 -44.43
CA THR A 154 -19.92 -21.24 -43.71
C THR A 154 -19.31 -22.00 -42.52
N ILE A 155 -19.75 -21.73 -41.29
CA ILE A 155 -19.39 -22.56 -40.14
C ILE A 155 -20.19 -23.86 -40.24
N ASN A 156 -19.53 -24.97 -40.55
CA ASN A 156 -20.18 -26.28 -40.49
C ASN A 156 -20.18 -26.77 -39.04
N ILE A 157 -21.28 -26.57 -38.32
CA ILE A 157 -21.45 -27.07 -36.96
C ILE A 157 -22.10 -28.46 -37.04
N THR A 158 -21.29 -29.52 -36.88
CA THR A 158 -21.82 -30.87 -36.70
C THR A 158 -22.40 -31.00 -35.30
N ILE A 159 -23.70 -30.73 -35.15
CA ILE A 159 -24.43 -31.01 -33.91
C ILE A 159 -24.71 -32.51 -33.86
N GLY A 160 -23.73 -33.28 -33.41
CA GLY A 160 -23.83 -34.72 -33.21
C GLY A 160 -24.32 -35.08 -31.81
N ASN A 161 -25.44 -35.79 -31.75
CA ASN A 161 -25.97 -36.64 -30.67
C ASN A 161 -26.19 -36.05 -29.27
N LEU A 162 -27.48 -35.73 -29.03
CA LEU A 162 -28.14 -36.03 -27.77
C LEU A 162 -27.99 -37.52 -27.44
N GLY A 163 -27.35 -37.85 -26.32
CA GLY A 163 -27.53 -39.15 -25.65
C GLY A 163 -26.27 -39.95 -25.34
N VAL A 164 -25.96 -40.00 -24.03
CA VAL A 164 -25.52 -41.19 -23.27
C VAL A 164 -24.14 -41.79 -23.56
N LYS A 165 -23.28 -41.62 -22.54
CA LYS A 165 -22.18 -42.50 -22.05
C LYS A 165 -21.17 -43.04 -23.08
N ARG A 166 -19.91 -42.64 -22.92
CA ARG A 166 -18.86 -43.45 -22.25
C ARG A 166 -17.51 -42.77 -22.37
N SER A 167 -16.80 -42.78 -21.23
CA SER A 167 -15.36 -42.94 -21.07
C SER A 167 -14.51 -42.80 -22.32
N LYS A 168 -13.64 -41.78 -22.35
CA LYS A 168 -12.48 -41.79 -23.25
C LYS A 168 -11.16 -41.69 -22.48
N PRO A 169 -10.16 -42.46 -22.90
CA PRO A 169 -9.01 -42.87 -22.10
C PRO A 169 -7.85 -41.88 -22.19
N ARG A 170 -6.89 -42.06 -21.28
CA ARG A 170 -5.55 -41.46 -21.34
C ARG A 170 -4.91 -41.70 -22.71
N PRO A 171 -4.27 -40.70 -23.33
CA PRO A 171 -3.31 -40.96 -24.38
C PRO A 171 -2.05 -41.58 -23.77
N ALA A 172 -1.73 -42.80 -24.19
CA ALA A 172 -0.42 -43.40 -23.97
C ALA A 172 0.59 -42.74 -24.91
N THR A 173 1.58 -42.09 -24.30
CA THR A 173 2.85 -41.68 -24.87
C THR A 173 3.52 -42.85 -25.58
N ASN A 174 4.01 -42.63 -26.80
CA ASN A 174 4.98 -43.52 -27.43
C ASN A 174 6.36 -42.87 -27.40
N ASN A 175 7.26 -43.54 -26.68
CA ASN A 175 8.72 -43.51 -26.59
C ASN A 175 9.43 -42.67 -27.70
N ASN A 176 10.43 -41.85 -27.42
CA ASN A 176 11.68 -42.15 -26.71
C ASN A 176 12.44 -40.83 -26.46
N ASP A 177 13.29 -40.82 -25.42
CA ASP A 177 14.32 -39.84 -25.07
C ASP A 177 13.94 -38.46 -24.46
N GLY A 178 14.25 -38.31 -23.16
CA GLY A 178 15.14 -37.22 -22.75
C GLY A 178 14.58 -36.00 -22.00
N ILE A 179 14.40 -36.16 -20.67
CA ILE A 179 14.71 -35.15 -19.62
C ILE A 179 13.89 -33.83 -19.64
N VAL A 180 12.77 -33.82 -18.90
CA VAL A 180 12.20 -32.59 -18.30
C VAL A 180 12.79 -32.41 -16.88
N PRO A 181 13.34 -31.24 -16.49
CA PRO A 181 13.86 -31.05 -15.15
C PRO A 181 12.69 -30.84 -14.19
N LEU A 182 12.32 -31.90 -13.48
CA LEU A 182 11.40 -31.85 -12.36
C LEU A 182 12.16 -31.26 -11.16
N LEU A 183 11.95 -29.97 -10.87
CA LEU A 183 12.46 -29.38 -9.63
C LEU A 183 11.81 -30.11 -8.43
N PRO A 184 12.58 -30.66 -7.49
CA PRO A 184 12.01 -31.37 -6.36
C PRO A 184 11.24 -30.41 -5.45
N PRO A 185 10.12 -30.84 -4.85
CA PRO A 185 9.36 -30.01 -3.92
C PRO A 185 10.21 -29.66 -2.69
N PRO A 186 10.05 -28.45 -2.13
CA PRO A 186 10.80 -28.05 -0.95
C PRO A 186 10.45 -28.93 0.27
N PRO A 187 11.45 -29.29 1.09
CA PRO A 187 11.25 -30.16 2.25
C PRO A 187 10.38 -29.47 3.31
N SER A 188 9.49 -30.25 3.94
CA SER A 188 8.69 -29.79 5.07
C SER A 188 9.57 -29.51 6.29
N ALA A 189 9.20 -28.50 7.10
CA ALA A 189 9.97 -27.99 8.24
C ALA A 189 10.41 -29.06 9.26
N SER A 190 9.70 -30.18 9.34
CA SER A 190 10.03 -31.33 10.21
C SER A 190 11.31 -32.07 9.78
N GLN A 191 11.62 -32.09 8.47
CA GLN A 191 12.81 -32.78 7.93
C GLN A 191 14.09 -31.92 8.05
N VAL A 192 13.97 -30.60 7.97
CA VAL A 192 15.11 -29.67 8.10
C VAL A 192 15.71 -29.73 9.51
N LYS A 193 14.87 -29.91 10.54
CA LYS A 193 15.31 -29.99 11.94
C LYS A 193 16.06 -31.29 12.27
N GLN A 194 15.73 -32.40 11.59
CA GLN A 194 16.45 -33.68 11.75
C GLN A 194 17.81 -33.68 11.03
N GLN A 195 17.94 -33.02 9.87
CA GLN A 195 19.22 -32.92 9.17
C GLN A 195 20.25 -32.03 9.90
N GLN A 196 19.82 -30.96 10.58
CA GLN A 196 20.75 -30.13 11.37
C GLN A 196 21.31 -30.85 12.60
N GLN A 197 20.58 -31.79 13.21
CA GLN A 197 21.09 -32.55 14.35
C GLN A 197 22.12 -33.62 13.95
N GLN A 198 22.03 -34.19 12.74
CA GLN A 198 23.03 -35.16 12.27
C GLN A 198 24.33 -34.49 11.77
N GLN A 199 24.29 -33.25 11.27
CA GLN A 199 25.50 -32.52 10.86
C GLN A 199 26.36 -32.02 12.03
N GLN A 200 25.82 -31.94 13.25
CA GLN A 200 26.61 -31.57 14.44
C GLN A 200 27.39 -32.74 15.06
N GLN A 201 27.17 -33.98 14.64
CA GLN A 201 27.87 -35.15 15.19
C GLN A 201 29.05 -35.66 14.33
N GLN A 202 29.34 -35.05 13.18
CA GLN A 202 30.44 -35.48 12.30
C GLN A 202 31.44 -34.38 11.95
N ARG A 203 31.76 -33.47 12.88
CA ARG A 203 32.99 -32.69 12.77
C ARG A 203 34.11 -33.39 13.55
N PRO A 204 35.14 -33.95 12.92
CA PRO A 204 36.33 -34.35 13.64
C PRO A 204 37.03 -33.09 14.16
N PHE A 205 37.46 -33.15 15.41
CA PHE A 205 38.32 -32.15 16.02
C PHE A 205 39.65 -32.11 15.27
N PHE A 206 39.94 -30.97 14.66
CA PHE A 206 41.29 -30.44 14.51
C PHE A 206 41.22 -28.93 14.73
#